data_AF-A0A7J5EHH3-F1
#
_entry.id   AF-A0A7J5EHH3-F1
#
_cell.length_a   1.000
_cell.length_b   1.000
_cell.length_c   1.000
_cell.angle_alpha   90.00
_cell.angle_beta   90.00
_cell.angle_gamma   90.00
#
_symmetry.space_group_name_H-M   'P 1'
#
loop_
_entity.id
_entity.type
_entity.pdbx_description
1 polymer ?
#
loop_
_entity_poly.entity_id
_entity_poly.type
_entity_poly.pdbx_seq_one_letter_code
_entity_poly.pdbx_strand_id
1 'polypeptide(L)'
;MPDRSAAAIAAEIARLRAARATFQAFDARELSPRRRVEQQLILTEIAKELFELDVRRRPYRDPFFYLFKFSLNAYIARDYAPPAERAAAMLRACEAAPAYYAQATQNLEPALPRAWLQAGIMISAGTIQFLGGDAKRAFASLPDEALRAKLDACLDALAEHVGAFRGALERRMPDATDD
;
A
#
# COMPACT_ATOMS: atom_id res chain seq x y z
N MET A 1 -8.96 0.51 -4.34
CA MET A 1 -7.89 0.17 -3.37
C MET A 1 -8.50 -0.62 -2.22
N PRO A 2 -7.76 -1.55 -1.59
CA PRO A 2 -8.26 -2.25 -0.40
C PRO A 2 -8.43 -1.28 0.77
N ASP A 3 -9.45 -1.48 1.59
CA ASP A 3 -9.63 -0.78 2.86
C ASP A 3 -8.48 -1.12 3.82
N ARG A 4 -7.83 -0.09 4.36
CA ARG A 4 -6.71 -0.19 5.32
C ARG A 4 -7.07 0.44 6.67
N SER A 5 -8.34 0.67 6.97
CA SER A 5 -8.78 1.07 8.29
C SER A 5 -8.28 0.10 9.37
N ALA A 6 -8.13 0.57 10.61
CA ALA A 6 -7.80 -0.30 11.74
C ALA A 6 -8.78 -1.48 11.90
N ALA A 7 -10.07 -1.26 11.58
CA ALA A 7 -11.08 -2.31 11.55
C ALA A 7 -10.80 -3.36 10.47
N ALA A 8 -10.44 -2.95 9.24
CA ALA A 8 -10.07 -3.87 8.18
C ALA A 8 -8.81 -4.67 8.49
N ILE A 9 -7.80 -4.05 9.12
CA ILE A 9 -6.59 -4.74 9.57
C ILE A 9 -6.93 -5.78 10.65
N ALA A 10 -7.77 -5.43 11.63
CA ALA A 10 -8.22 -6.37 12.66
C ALA A 10 -9.03 -7.54 12.07
N ALA A 11 -9.92 -7.25 11.12
CA ALA A 11 -10.68 -8.27 10.40
C ALA A 11 -9.77 -9.22 9.62
N GLU A 12 -8.71 -8.71 8.99
CA GLU A 12 -7.73 -9.52 8.28
C GLU A 12 -6.94 -10.43 9.24
N ILE A 13 -6.50 -9.91 10.39
CA ILE A 13 -5.86 -10.73 11.43
C ILE A 13 -6.79 -11.85 11.90
N ALA A 14 -8.07 -11.55 12.14
CA ALA A 14 -9.07 -12.55 12.53
C ALA A 14 -9.27 -13.61 11.45
N ARG A 15 -9.38 -13.19 10.18
CA ARG A 15 -9.49 -14.10 9.02
C ARG A 15 -8.28 -15.02 8.90
N LEU A 16 -7.06 -14.49 9.06
CA LEU A 16 -5.83 -15.27 9.02
C LEU A 16 -5.74 -16.29 10.16
N ARG A 17 -6.15 -15.92 11.38
CA ARG A 17 -6.21 -16.86 12.52
C ARG A 17 -7.22 -17.99 12.28
N ALA A 18 -8.40 -17.67 11.74
CA ALA A 18 -9.41 -18.66 11.38
C ALA A 18 -8.91 -19.60 10.27
N ALA A 19 -8.31 -19.05 9.21
CA ALA A 19 -7.71 -19.84 8.13
C ALA A 19 -6.61 -20.77 8.65
N ARG A 20 -5.74 -20.29 9.55
CA ARG A 20 -4.72 -21.12 10.19
C ARG A 20 -5.33 -22.32 10.90
N ALA A 21 -6.38 -22.10 11.70
CA ALA A 21 -7.07 -23.18 12.40
C ALA A 21 -7.69 -24.19 11.42
N THR A 22 -8.32 -23.72 10.34
CA THR A 22 -8.84 -24.59 9.28
C THR A 22 -7.75 -25.46 8.65
N PHE A 23 -6.63 -24.86 8.24
CA PHE A 23 -5.55 -25.61 7.59
C PHE A 23 -4.81 -26.54 8.56
N GLN A 24 -4.73 -26.22 9.85
CA GLN A 24 -4.16 -27.10 10.87
C GLN A 24 -5.04 -28.31 11.19
N ALA A 25 -6.35 -28.23 10.93
CA ALA A 25 -7.29 -29.31 11.23
C ALA A 25 -7.21 -30.49 10.26
N PHE A 26 -6.56 -30.34 9.08
CA PHE A 26 -6.36 -31.47 8.18
C PHE A 26 -5.31 -32.44 8.75
N ASP A 27 -5.68 -33.72 8.90
CA ASP A 27 -4.72 -34.77 9.32
C ASP A 27 -3.67 -34.97 8.23
N ALA A 28 -2.40 -34.66 8.55
CA ALA A 28 -1.28 -34.79 7.62
C ALA A 28 -1.09 -36.23 7.09
N ARG A 29 -1.58 -37.25 7.81
CA ARG A 29 -1.55 -38.66 7.39
C ARG A 29 -2.52 -38.97 6.26
N GLU A 30 -3.61 -38.21 6.18
CA GLU A 30 -4.64 -38.36 5.13
C GLU A 30 -4.31 -37.53 3.87
N LEU A 31 -3.36 -36.60 3.98
CA LEU A 31 -2.90 -35.80 2.85
C LEU A 31 -1.93 -36.59 1.97
N SER A 32 -2.02 -36.39 0.65
CA SER A 32 -0.97 -36.84 -0.27
C SER A 32 0.36 -36.10 0.02
N PRO A 33 1.52 -36.62 -0.40
CA PRO A 33 2.80 -35.93 -0.23
C PRO A 33 2.78 -34.49 -0.75
N ARG A 34 2.15 -34.25 -1.91
CA ARG A 34 1.98 -32.91 -2.48
C ARG A 34 1.13 -32.00 -1.60
N ARG A 35 -0.02 -32.49 -1.12
CA ARG A 35 -0.93 -31.69 -0.28
C ARG A 35 -0.32 -31.35 1.08
N ARG A 36 0.56 -32.19 1.63
CA ARG A 36 1.33 -31.85 2.84
C ARG A 36 2.25 -30.64 2.61
N VAL A 37 2.95 -30.60 1.48
CA VAL A 37 3.81 -29.46 1.11
C VAL A 37 2.96 -28.20 0.91
N GLU A 38 1.84 -28.31 0.19
CA GLU A 38 0.91 -27.19 -0.03
C GLU A 38 0.34 -26.65 1.30
N GLN A 39 -0.07 -27.54 2.21
CA GLN A 39 -0.54 -27.17 3.55
C GLN A 39 0.55 -26.44 4.34
N GLN A 40 1.78 -26.97 4.37
CA GLN A 40 2.88 -26.35 5.10
C GLN A 40 3.22 -24.97 4.53
N LEU A 41 3.24 -24.81 3.20
CA LEU A 41 3.46 -23.53 2.55
C LEU A 41 2.40 -22.50 2.96
N ILE A 42 1.12 -22.88 2.92
CA ILE A 42 0.03 -21.99 3.33
C ILE A 42 0.15 -21.60 4.81
N LEU A 43 0.45 -22.56 5.69
CA LEU A 43 0.63 -22.27 7.12
C LEU A 43 1.82 -21.33 7.37
N THR A 44 2.92 -21.49 6.63
CA THR A 44 4.08 -20.60 6.70
C THR A 44 3.74 -19.19 6.25
N GLU A 45 3.04 -19.02 5.13
CA GLU A 45 2.61 -17.69 4.67
C GLU A 45 1.62 -17.04 5.65
N ILE A 46 0.65 -17.79 6.19
CA ILE A 46 -0.26 -17.27 7.21
C ILE A 46 0.49 -16.86 8.48
N ALA A 47 1.45 -17.66 8.93
CA ALA A 47 2.26 -17.35 10.11
C ALA A 47 3.10 -16.08 9.91
N LYS A 48 3.68 -15.91 8.72
CA LYS A 48 4.40 -14.69 8.33
C LYS A 48 3.49 -13.48 8.32
N GLU A 49 2.33 -13.53 7.66
CA GLU A 49 1.41 -12.38 7.62
C GLU A 49 0.89 -12.01 9.02
N LEU A 50 0.58 -13.00 9.86
CA LEU A 50 0.24 -12.74 11.27
C LEU A 50 1.41 -12.11 12.04
N PHE A 51 2.64 -12.57 11.80
CA PHE A 51 3.82 -11.96 12.41
C PHE A 51 3.97 -10.48 12.01
N GLU A 52 3.78 -10.15 10.73
CA GLU A 52 3.89 -8.77 10.25
C GLU A 52 2.78 -7.84 10.79
N LEU A 53 1.54 -8.33 10.82
CA LEU A 53 0.36 -7.53 11.18
C LEU A 53 0.14 -7.42 12.70
N ASP A 54 0.34 -8.50 13.44
CA ASP A 54 -0.05 -8.63 14.85
C ASP A 54 1.15 -8.55 15.80
N VAL A 55 2.27 -9.20 15.47
CA VAL A 55 3.46 -9.21 16.33
C VAL A 55 4.33 -7.96 16.08
N ARG A 56 4.74 -7.75 14.83
CA ARG A 56 5.52 -6.58 14.41
C ARG A 56 4.69 -5.30 14.37
N ARG A 57 3.36 -5.43 14.27
CA ARG A 57 2.41 -4.32 14.16
C ARG A 57 2.82 -3.33 13.06
N ARG A 58 3.32 -3.84 11.93
CA ARG A 58 3.84 -2.99 10.83
C ARG A 58 2.88 -1.92 10.34
N PRO A 59 1.56 -2.15 10.22
CA PRO A 59 0.64 -1.09 9.83
C PRO A 59 0.64 0.14 10.75
N TYR A 60 1.11 -0.01 11.99
CA TYR A 60 1.12 1.04 13.00
C TYR A 60 2.53 1.61 13.23
N ARG A 61 3.57 0.80 13.02
CA ARG A 61 4.96 1.14 13.34
C ARG A 61 5.85 1.43 12.12
N ASP A 62 5.41 1.07 10.92
CA ASP A 62 6.22 1.15 9.71
C ASP A 62 5.52 1.96 8.60
N PRO A 63 5.97 3.20 8.30
CA PRO A 63 5.39 4.00 7.22
C PRO A 63 5.54 3.34 5.84
N PHE A 64 6.53 2.46 5.64
CA PHE A 64 6.74 1.74 4.38
C PHE A 64 5.65 0.72 4.08
N PHE A 65 4.89 0.29 5.11
CA PHE A 65 3.70 -0.53 4.91
C PHE A 65 2.71 0.14 3.96
N TYR A 66 2.62 1.47 3.97
CA TYR A 66 1.75 2.24 3.09
C TYR A 66 2.45 2.72 1.83
N LEU A 67 3.67 3.26 1.97
CA LEU A 67 4.39 3.88 0.85
C LEU A 67 4.67 2.91 -0.31
N PHE A 68 4.90 1.61 -0.04
CA PHE A 68 5.20 0.64 -1.09
C PHE A 68 3.98 -0.13 -1.61
N LYS A 69 2.80 0.04 -1.02
CA LYS A 69 1.58 -0.68 -1.43
C LYS A 69 0.73 0.11 -2.43
N PHE A 70 1.03 1.40 -2.62
CA PHE A 70 0.41 2.22 -3.65
C PHE A 70 1.48 2.71 -4.64
N SER A 71 1.35 2.32 -5.90
CA SER A 71 2.25 2.78 -6.96
C SER A 71 1.49 2.90 -8.28
N LEU A 72 1.66 4.04 -8.95
CA LEU A 72 1.13 4.25 -10.30
C LEU A 72 2.11 3.81 -11.40
N ASN A 73 3.33 3.39 -11.03
CA ASN A 73 4.39 3.04 -11.98
C ASN A 73 3.97 1.91 -12.93
N ALA A 74 3.18 0.94 -12.47
CA ALA A 74 2.72 -0.16 -13.32
C ALA A 74 1.85 0.30 -14.50
N TYR A 75 1.09 1.40 -14.36
CA TYR A 75 0.28 1.96 -15.44
C TYR A 75 1.12 2.66 -16.51
N ILE A 76 2.31 3.12 -16.13
CA ILE A 76 3.20 3.93 -16.96
C ILE A 76 4.28 3.06 -17.62
N ALA A 77 5.02 2.29 -16.82
CA ALA A 77 6.20 1.56 -17.24
C ALA A 77 5.92 0.25 -18.00
N ARG A 78 4.66 -0.24 -17.98
CA ARG A 78 4.28 -1.49 -18.63
C ARG A 78 3.27 -1.24 -19.74
N ASP A 79 3.56 -1.75 -20.92
CA ASP A 79 2.65 -1.70 -22.06
C ASP A 79 1.77 -2.95 -22.11
N TYR A 80 0.92 -3.12 -21.10
CA TYR A 80 0.04 -4.30 -20.96
C TYR A 80 -1.34 -4.10 -21.59
N ALA A 81 -1.69 -2.87 -21.97
CA ALA A 81 -2.97 -2.48 -22.55
C ALA A 81 -2.81 -1.15 -23.31
N PRO A 82 -3.76 -0.80 -24.21
CA PRO A 82 -3.75 0.48 -24.91
C PRO A 82 -3.66 1.68 -23.94
N PRO A 83 -3.02 2.80 -24.34
CA PRO A 83 -2.79 3.94 -23.45
C PRO A 83 -4.05 4.49 -22.76
N ALA A 84 -5.18 4.55 -23.47
CA ALA A 84 -6.46 5.01 -22.90
C ALA A 84 -6.97 4.10 -21.77
N GLU A 85 -6.82 2.78 -21.93
CA GLU A 85 -7.23 1.81 -20.92
C GLU A 85 -6.34 1.91 -19.67
N ARG A 86 -5.03 2.08 -19.86
CA ARG A 86 -4.08 2.30 -18.76
C ARG A 86 -4.35 3.61 -18.02
N ALA A 87 -4.61 4.71 -18.74
CA ALA A 87 -4.98 6.00 -18.16
C ALA A 87 -6.27 5.91 -17.34
N ALA A 88 -7.31 5.25 -17.86
CA ALA A 88 -8.56 5.03 -17.13
C ALA A 88 -8.37 4.16 -15.87
N ALA A 89 -7.50 3.14 -15.93
CA ALA A 89 -7.18 2.32 -14.77
C ALA A 89 -6.39 3.10 -13.70
N MET A 90 -5.45 3.94 -14.13
CA MET A 90 -4.70 4.84 -13.25
C MET A 90 -5.60 5.86 -12.57
N LEU A 91 -6.59 6.42 -13.29
CA LEU A 91 -7.59 7.33 -12.73
C LEU A 91 -8.36 6.64 -11.58
N ARG A 92 -8.87 5.41 -11.78
CA ARG A 92 -9.56 4.66 -10.72
C ARG A 92 -8.67 4.38 -9.50
N ALA A 93 -7.38 4.11 -9.72
CA ALA A 93 -6.43 3.90 -8.63
C ALA A 93 -6.21 5.19 -7.83
N CYS A 94 -6.08 6.31 -8.54
CA CYS A 94 -5.89 7.63 -7.97
C CYS A 94 -7.11 8.12 -7.18
N GLU A 95 -8.33 7.91 -7.68
CA GLU A 95 -9.58 8.25 -6.97
C GLU A 95 -9.74 7.53 -5.62
N ALA A 96 -9.11 6.36 -5.46
CA ALA A 96 -9.13 5.60 -4.22
C ALA A 96 -8.03 5.98 -3.22
N ALA A 97 -7.07 6.82 -3.62
CA ALA A 97 -5.94 7.22 -2.79
C ALA A 97 -6.28 8.13 -1.59
N PRO A 98 -7.26 9.05 -1.64
CA PRO A 98 -7.57 9.93 -0.50
C PRO A 98 -7.89 9.14 0.78
N ALA A 99 -8.81 8.17 0.67
CA ALA A 99 -9.17 7.30 1.79
C ALA A 99 -7.97 6.48 2.27
N TYR A 100 -7.14 6.01 1.36
CA TYR A 100 -5.94 5.23 1.66
C TYR A 100 -4.92 6.02 2.50
N TYR A 101 -4.57 7.25 2.10
CA TYR A 101 -3.60 8.08 2.84
C TYR A 101 -4.17 8.61 4.16
N ALA A 102 -5.47 8.85 4.24
CA ALA A 102 -6.13 9.18 5.51
C ALA A 102 -6.00 8.03 6.52
N GLN A 103 -6.33 6.80 6.10
CA GLN A 103 -6.18 5.60 6.93
C GLN A 103 -4.72 5.33 7.30
N ALA A 104 -3.79 5.50 6.35
CA ALA A 104 -2.35 5.39 6.61
C ALA A 104 -1.90 6.34 7.72
N THR A 105 -2.33 7.60 7.66
CA THR A 105 -1.97 8.62 8.66
C THR A 105 -2.55 8.33 10.04
N GLN A 106 -3.79 7.83 10.08
CA GLN A 106 -4.50 7.49 11.32
C GLN A 106 -3.95 6.25 12.01
N ASN A 107 -3.47 5.27 11.24
CA ASN A 107 -2.92 4.04 11.80
C ASN A 107 -1.52 4.25 12.40
N LEU A 108 -0.69 5.11 11.82
CA LEU A 108 0.69 5.28 12.31
C LEU A 108 0.73 5.85 13.73
N GLU A 109 1.48 5.20 14.60
CA GLU A 109 1.71 5.62 15.98
C GLU A 109 2.37 7.01 16.04
N PRO A 110 2.22 7.74 17.17
CA PRO A 110 2.82 9.06 17.32
C PRO A 110 4.36 9.02 17.27
N ALA A 111 4.97 8.07 17.96
CA ALA A 111 6.41 7.86 17.99
C ALA A 111 6.81 6.74 17.03
N LEU A 112 7.76 7.01 16.14
CA LEU A 112 8.28 6.07 15.14
C LEU A 112 9.81 6.20 15.05
N PRO A 113 10.53 5.17 14.57
CA PRO A 113 11.97 5.24 14.37
C PRO A 113 12.37 6.41 13.46
N ARG A 114 13.35 7.20 13.89
CA ARG A 114 13.85 8.38 13.19
C ARG A 114 14.28 8.08 11.76
N ALA A 115 15.02 6.98 11.57
CA ALA A 115 15.45 6.54 10.25
C ALA A 115 14.26 6.26 9.31
N TRP A 116 13.17 5.70 9.83
CA TRP A 116 11.99 5.37 9.05
C TRP A 116 11.17 6.61 8.71
N LEU A 117 11.07 7.57 9.64
CA LEU A 117 10.47 8.87 9.35
C LEU A 117 11.25 9.62 8.26
N GLN A 118 12.58 9.71 8.39
CA GLN A 118 13.43 10.39 7.41
C GLN A 118 13.30 9.79 6.00
N ALA A 119 13.41 8.46 5.89
CA ALA A 119 13.24 7.76 4.63
C ALA A 119 11.80 7.88 4.09
N GLY A 120 10.78 7.80 4.94
CA GLY A 120 9.39 7.98 4.55
C GLY A 120 9.10 9.38 3.98
N ILE A 121 9.68 10.41 4.60
CA ILE A 121 9.61 11.81 4.12
C ILE A 121 10.28 11.93 2.74
N MET A 122 11.48 11.36 2.58
CA MET A 122 12.21 11.36 1.31
C MET A 122 11.44 10.65 0.19
N ILE A 123 10.91 9.46 0.46
CA ILE A 123 10.11 8.69 -0.50
C ILE A 123 8.84 9.45 -0.90
N SER A 124 8.17 10.09 0.07
CA SER A 124 6.97 10.88 -0.19
C SER A 124 7.30 12.09 -1.07
N ALA A 125 8.42 12.77 -0.84
CA ALA A 125 8.88 13.88 -1.69
C ALA A 125 9.16 13.43 -3.13
N GLY A 126 9.88 12.31 -3.30
CA GLY A 126 10.12 11.74 -4.64
C GLY A 126 8.83 11.31 -5.34
N THR A 127 7.86 10.80 -4.59
CA THR A 127 6.53 10.45 -5.12
C THR A 127 5.78 11.68 -5.63
N ILE A 128 5.79 12.79 -4.88
CA ILE A 128 5.18 14.05 -5.32
C ILE A 128 5.82 14.56 -6.63
N GLN A 129 7.16 14.52 -6.72
CA GLN A 129 7.87 14.91 -7.94
C GLN A 129 7.51 14.02 -9.13
N PHE A 130 7.41 12.71 -8.91
CA PHE A 130 6.99 11.75 -9.94
C PHE A 130 5.58 12.05 -10.45
N LEU A 131 4.64 12.30 -9.53
CA LEU A 131 3.23 12.58 -9.86
C LEU A 131 3.07 13.87 -10.67
N GLY A 132 3.79 14.94 -10.30
CA GLY A 132 3.77 16.21 -11.03
C GLY A 132 4.61 16.20 -12.32
N GLY A 133 5.41 15.16 -12.54
CA GLY A 133 6.38 15.08 -13.63
C GLY A 133 6.13 13.91 -14.58
N ASP A 134 6.83 12.80 -14.35
CA ASP A 134 6.82 11.62 -15.23
C ASP A 134 5.42 11.06 -15.45
N ALA A 135 4.59 11.04 -14.40
CA ALA A 135 3.23 10.52 -14.49
C ALA A 135 2.35 11.33 -15.46
N LYS A 136 2.43 12.65 -15.42
CA LYS A 136 1.72 13.53 -16.37
C LYS A 136 2.27 13.38 -17.80
N ARG A 137 3.61 13.34 -17.94
CA ARG A 137 4.25 13.17 -19.26
C ARG A 137 3.88 11.86 -19.94
N ALA A 138 3.71 10.78 -19.19
CA ALA A 138 3.41 9.46 -19.72
C ALA A 138 2.12 9.39 -20.57
N PHE A 139 1.15 10.28 -20.31
CA PHE A 139 -0.13 10.31 -21.01
C PHE A 139 -0.38 11.63 -21.76
N ALA A 140 0.63 12.48 -21.91
CA ALA A 140 0.49 13.79 -22.55
C ALA A 140 0.05 13.72 -24.01
N SER A 141 0.41 12.65 -24.73
CA SER A 141 0.05 12.42 -26.13
C SER A 141 -1.27 11.67 -26.33
N LEU A 142 -2.00 11.36 -25.25
CA LEU A 142 -3.29 10.69 -25.34
C LEU A 142 -4.30 11.59 -26.08
N PRO A 143 -4.93 11.15 -27.19
CA PRO A 143 -5.84 12.00 -27.97
C PRO A 143 -7.08 12.46 -27.19
N ASP A 144 -7.55 11.65 -26.24
CA ASP A 144 -8.70 11.97 -25.40
C ASP A 144 -8.35 13.06 -24.39
N GLU A 145 -8.68 14.31 -24.73
CA GLU A 145 -8.43 15.48 -23.90
C GLU A 145 -9.20 15.45 -22.57
N ALA A 146 -10.43 14.94 -22.58
CA ALA A 146 -11.24 14.88 -21.36
C ALA A 146 -10.65 13.87 -20.36
N LEU A 147 -10.17 12.73 -20.84
CA LEU A 147 -9.47 11.74 -20.01
C LEU A 147 -8.13 12.28 -19.49
N ARG A 148 -7.34 12.97 -20.33
CA ARG A 148 -6.10 13.64 -19.88
C ARG A 148 -6.36 14.65 -18.76
N ALA A 149 -7.33 15.54 -18.94
CA ALA A 149 -7.64 16.57 -17.95
C ALA A 149 -8.09 15.97 -16.60
N LYS A 150 -8.90 14.90 -16.63
CA LYS A 150 -9.28 14.17 -15.41
C LYS A 150 -8.08 13.50 -14.74
N LEU A 151 -7.19 12.90 -15.52
CA LEU A 151 -6.00 12.26 -15.00
C LEU A 151 -5.06 13.29 -14.35
N ASP A 152 -4.79 14.42 -15.01
CA ASP A 152 -3.96 15.49 -14.47
C ASP A 152 -4.50 16.03 -13.15
N ALA A 153 -5.80 16.36 -13.11
CA ALA A 153 -6.45 16.83 -11.88
C ALA A 153 -6.38 15.78 -10.76
N CYS A 154 -6.52 14.50 -11.09
CA CYS A 154 -6.38 13.43 -10.10
C CYS A 154 -4.94 13.33 -9.59
N LEU A 155 -3.94 13.41 -10.48
CA LEU A 155 -2.52 13.37 -10.09
C LEU A 155 -2.13 14.53 -9.18
N ASP A 156 -2.69 15.72 -9.41
CA ASP A 156 -2.50 16.87 -8.52
C ASP A 156 -3.13 16.62 -7.16
N ALA A 157 -4.39 16.16 -7.11
CA ALA A 157 -5.05 15.82 -5.84
C ALA A 157 -4.28 14.72 -5.08
N LEU A 158 -3.76 13.73 -5.79
CA LEU A 158 -2.94 12.67 -5.20
C LEU A 158 -1.63 13.21 -4.62
N ALA A 159 -0.96 14.13 -5.33
CA ALA A 159 0.24 14.79 -4.82
C ALA A 159 -0.04 15.53 -3.51
N GLU A 160 -1.19 16.20 -3.39
CA GLU A 160 -1.63 16.84 -2.15
C GLU A 160 -1.84 15.82 -1.01
N HIS A 161 -2.46 14.67 -1.28
CA HIS A 161 -2.63 13.62 -0.27
C HIS A 161 -1.31 13.01 0.20
N VAL A 162 -0.36 12.79 -0.72
CA VAL A 162 1.00 12.37 -0.38
C VAL A 162 1.71 13.46 0.43
N GLY A 163 1.51 14.73 0.08
CA GLY A 163 2.03 15.88 0.83
C GLY A 163 1.49 15.95 2.26
N ALA A 164 0.19 15.71 2.44
CA ALA A 164 -0.44 15.64 3.76
C ALA A 164 0.12 14.48 4.60
N PHE A 165 0.31 13.30 4.00
CA PHE A 165 0.94 12.16 4.66
C PHE A 165 2.39 12.47 5.06
N ARG A 166 3.17 13.06 4.14
CA ARG A 166 4.54 13.53 4.43
C ARG A 166 4.56 14.50 5.60
N GLY A 167 3.71 15.52 5.61
CA GLY A 167 3.62 16.48 6.71
C GLY A 167 3.23 15.82 8.04
N ALA A 168 2.42 14.76 8.00
CA ALA A 168 2.14 13.94 9.17
C ALA A 168 3.37 13.17 9.68
N LEU A 169 4.26 12.70 8.82
CA LEU A 169 5.54 12.12 9.24
C LEU A 169 6.49 13.17 9.82
N GLU A 170 6.57 14.36 9.19
CA GLU A 170 7.39 15.47 9.67
C GLU A 170 6.98 15.92 11.08
N ARG A 171 5.68 15.99 11.36
CA ARG A 171 5.16 16.34 12.70
C ARG A 171 5.51 15.32 13.79
N ARG A 172 5.85 14.08 13.43
CA ARG A 172 6.29 13.03 14.38
C ARG A 172 7.80 13.06 14.65
N MET A 173 8.57 13.82 13.89
CA MET A 173 10.03 13.89 14.03
C MET A 173 10.53 14.34 15.42
N PRO A 174 9.85 15.28 16.13
CA PRO A 174 10.24 15.65 17.48
C PRO A 174 10.16 14.50 18.48
N ASP A 175 9.20 13.59 18.29
CA ASP A 175 8.95 12.43 19.16
C ASP A 175 9.59 11.14 18.60
N ALA A 176 10.49 11.27 17.62
CA ALA A 176 11.11 10.13 16.96
C ALA A 176 12.07 9.37 17.90
N THR A 177 12.05 8.06 17.79
CA THR A 177 12.89 7.14 18.56
C THR A 177 14.11 6.70 17.76
N ASP A 178 15.16 6.22 18.43
CA ASP A 178 16.39 5.71 17.79
C ASP A 178 16.47 4.17 17.82
N ASP A 179 15.36 3.49 18.13
CA ASP A 179 15.22 2.02 18.20
C ASP A 179 14.85 1.35 16.86
#